data_AF-X7F1J8-F1
#
_entry.id   AF-X7F1J8-F1
#
_cell.length_a   1.000
_cell.length_b   1.000
_cell.length_c   1.000
_cell.angle_alpha   90.00
_cell.angle_beta   90.00
_cell.angle_gamma   90.00
#
_symmetry.space_group_name_H-M   'P 1'
#
loop_
_entity.id
_entity.type
_entity.pdbx_description
1 polymer ?
#
loop_
_entity_poly.entity_id
_entity_poly.type
_entity_poly.pdbx_seq_one_letter_code
_entity_poly.pdbx_strand_id
1 'polypeptide(L)'
;MTDALLAVAAAVLLDVTSTIFGLKYGLREANPLMARLQDRFPPGGWVVIKVAATAALCAYSWREQYAPAIWIVAAITGAIAVNNFRLIRRKRTRSRD
;
A
#
# COMPACT_ATOMS: atom_id res chain seq x y z
N MET A 1 -13.87 13.31 10.28
CA MET A 1 -13.41 12.87 8.93
C MET A 1 -11.94 13.19 8.70
N THR A 2 -11.43 14.34 9.16
CA THR A 2 -10.01 14.71 9.06
C THR A 2 -9.08 13.64 9.63
N ASP A 3 -9.40 13.08 10.80
CA ASP A 3 -8.59 12.02 11.43
C ASP A 3 -8.50 10.75 10.56
N ALA A 4 -9.59 10.41 9.86
CA ALA A 4 -9.63 9.26 8.95
C ALA A 4 -8.72 9.49 7.72
N LEU A 5 -8.69 10.72 7.19
CA LEU A 5 -7.75 11.07 6.11
C LEU A 5 -6.30 11.03 6.57
N LEU A 6 -6.01 11.49 7.79
CA LEU A 6 -4.66 11.39 8.38
C LEU A 6 -4.25 9.92 8.55
N ALA A 7 -5.16 9.06 9.00
CA ALA A 7 -4.91 7.62 9.10
C ALA A 7 -4.65 6.99 7.73
N VAL A 8 -5.40 7.36 6.68
CA VAL A 8 -5.12 6.93 5.30
C VAL A 8 -3.75 7.42 4.84
N ALA A 9 -3.42 8.69 5.06
CA ALA A 9 -2.14 9.25 4.65
C ALA A 9 -0.96 8.49 5.28
N ALA A 10 -1.04 8.21 6.58
CA ALA A 10 -0.05 7.40 7.28
C ALA A 10 0.04 5.97 6.71
N ALA A 11 -1.11 5.33 6.46
CA ALA A 11 -1.16 3.98 5.89
C ALA A 11 -0.56 3.92 4.48
N VAL A 12 -0.86 4.91 3.63
CA VAL A 12 -0.32 5.03 2.27
C VAL A 12 1.18 5.24 2.31
N LEU A 13 1.69 6.10 3.19
CA LEU A 13 3.14 6.29 3.36
C LEU A 13 3.84 4.99 3.77
N LEU A 14 3.25 4.22 4.69
CA LEU A 14 3.79 2.91 5.09
C LEU A 14 3.72 1.88 3.95
N ASP A 15 2.63 1.85 3.18
CA ASP A 15 2.52 0.95 2.03
C ASP A 15 3.52 1.30 0.93
N VAL A 16 3.69 2.58 0.61
CA VAL A 16 4.64 3.04 -0.41
C VAL A 16 6.07 2.74 0.01
N THR A 17 6.45 3.07 1.25
CA THR A 17 7.81 2.80 1.75
C THR A 17 8.10 1.31 1.81
N SER A 18 7.17 0.49 2.30
CA SER A 18 7.31 -0.98 2.32
C SER A 18 7.36 -1.58 0.92
N THR A 19 6.58 -1.06 -0.04
CA THR A 19 6.60 -1.50 -1.44
C THR A 19 7.94 -1.17 -2.11
N ILE A 20 8.41 0.08 -1.99
CA ILE A 20 9.71 0.50 -2.56
C ILE A 20 10.86 -0.31 -1.95
N PHE A 21 10.83 -0.50 -0.63
CA PHE A 21 11.85 -1.29 0.04
C PHE A 21 11.80 -2.74 -0.44
N GLY A 22 10.63 -3.37 -0.46
CA GLY A 22 10.44 -4.74 -0.97
C GLY A 22 10.96 -4.92 -2.40
N LEU A 23 10.63 -3.99 -3.29
CA LEU A 23 11.09 -3.98 -4.67
C LEU A 23 12.62 -3.91 -4.78
N LYS A 24 13.30 -3.08 -3.95
CA LYS A 24 14.77 -3.03 -3.89
C LYS A 24 15.40 -4.36 -3.48
N TYR A 25 14.70 -5.20 -2.70
CA TYR A 25 15.16 -6.54 -2.34
C TYR A 25 14.69 -7.62 -3.32
N GLY A 26 14.13 -7.28 -4.47
CA GLY A 26 13.60 -8.23 -5.45
C GLY A 26 12.42 -9.05 -4.93
N LEU A 27 11.63 -8.49 -4.00
CA LEU A 27 10.35 -9.07 -3.60
C LEU A 27 9.28 -8.65 -4.59
N ARG A 28 8.41 -9.58 -4.95
CA ARG A 28 7.16 -9.30 -5.67
C ARG A 28 6.04 -9.04 -4.68
N GLU A 29 5.06 -8.25 -5.11
CA GLU A 29 3.83 -8.00 -4.34
C GLU A 29 3.19 -9.32 -3.89
N ALA A 30 2.73 -9.39 -2.63
CA ALA A 30 2.16 -10.61 -2.06
C ALA A 30 0.80 -10.99 -2.66
N ASN A 31 0.04 -9.99 -3.12
CA ASN A 31 -1.28 -10.18 -3.70
C ASN A 31 -1.10 -10.61 -5.17
N PRO A 32 -1.55 -11.82 -5.59
CA PRO A 32 -1.29 -12.35 -6.93
C PRO A 32 -1.92 -11.50 -8.05
N LEU A 33 -3.02 -10.81 -7.76
CA LEU A 33 -3.65 -9.86 -8.68
C LEU A 33 -2.76 -8.62 -8.86
N MET A 34 -2.21 -8.12 -7.75
CA MET A 34 -1.32 -6.97 -7.73
C MET A 34 0.07 -7.28 -8.30
N ALA A 35 0.59 -8.50 -8.10
CA ALA A 35 1.86 -8.97 -8.68
C ALA A 35 1.81 -9.00 -10.21
N ARG A 36 0.68 -9.42 -10.79
CA ARG A 36 0.46 -9.40 -12.26
C ARG A 36 0.40 -7.98 -12.82
N LEU A 37 -0.12 -7.04 -12.05
CA LEU A 37 -0.16 -5.63 -12.42
C LEU A 37 1.22 -4.98 -12.28
N GLN A 38 1.99 -5.34 -11.25
CA GLN A 38 3.37 -4.90 -11.05
C GLN A 38 4.30 -5.29 -12.20
N ASP A 39 4.08 -6.44 -12.85
CA ASP A 39 4.85 -6.84 -14.04
C ASP A 39 4.60 -5.93 -15.26
N ARG A 40 3.50 -5.16 -15.28
CA ARG A 40 3.15 -4.25 -16.38
C ARG A 40 3.57 -2.80 -16.14
N PHE A 41 3.93 -2.42 -14.92
CA PHE A 41 4.25 -1.04 -14.57
C PHE A 41 5.59 -0.95 -13.83
N PRO A 42 6.50 -0.03 -14.23
CA PRO A 42 7.74 0.16 -13.50
C PRO A 42 7.45 0.56 -12.04
N PRO A 43 8.37 0.28 -11.09
CA PRO A 43 8.21 0.54 -9.65
C PRO A 43 7.60 1.90 -9.30
N GLY A 44 8.02 2.96 -9.99
CA GLY A 44 7.49 4.32 -9.80
C GLY A 44 6.05 4.49 -10.30
N GLY A 45 5.69 3.90 -11.45
CA GLY A 45 4.33 3.93 -11.98
C GLY A 45 3.35 3.18 -11.08
N TRP A 46 3.79 2.10 -10.45
CA TRP A 46 2.99 1.32 -9.50
C TRP A 46 2.60 2.11 -8.24
N VAL A 47 3.56 2.83 -7.66
CA VAL A 47 3.33 3.72 -6.51
C VAL A 47 2.32 4.81 -6.87
N VAL A 48 2.45 5.42 -8.05
CA VAL A 48 1.54 6.46 -8.52
C VAL A 48 0.11 5.93 -8.65
N ILE A 49 -0.09 4.73 -9.22
CA ILE A 49 -1.43 4.13 -9.37
C ILE A 49 -2.09 3.92 -7.99
N LYS A 50 -1.36 3.35 -7.02
CA LYS A 50 -1.89 3.12 -5.67
C LYS A 50 -2.29 4.42 -4.98
N VAL A 51 -1.43 5.43 -5.04
CA VAL A 51 -1.69 6.74 -4.42
C VAL A 51 -2.88 7.40 -5.10
N ALA A 52 -2.96 7.40 -6.43
CA ALA A 52 -4.06 7.98 -7.19
C ALA A 52 -5.39 7.28 -6.90
N ALA A 53 -5.42 5.95 -6.89
CA ALA A 53 -6.63 5.17 -6.58
C ALA A 53 -7.10 5.42 -5.14
N THR A 54 -6.18 5.45 -4.18
CA THR A 54 -6.49 5.73 -2.78
C THR A 54 -7.03 7.15 -2.61
N ALA A 55 -6.41 8.13 -3.27
CA ALA A 55 -6.84 9.52 -3.26
C ALA A 55 -8.23 9.70 -3.88
N ALA A 56 -8.51 9.06 -5.02
CA ALA A 56 -9.81 9.11 -5.68
C ALA A 56 -10.92 8.53 -4.79
N LEU A 57 -10.66 7.38 -4.15
CA LEU A 57 -11.61 6.74 -3.25
C LEU A 57 -11.88 7.60 -2.01
N CYS A 58 -10.84 8.20 -1.43
CA CYS A 58 -10.98 9.13 -0.30
C CYS A 58 -11.73 10.41 -0.69
N ALA A 59 -11.47 10.97 -1.87
CA ALA A 59 -12.16 12.16 -2.37
C ALA A 59 -13.66 11.88 -2.56
N TYR A 60 -14.01 10.72 -3.12
CA TYR A 60 -15.39 10.29 -3.26
C TYR A 60 -16.07 10.07 -1.90
N SER A 61 -15.45 9.30 -1.00
CA SER A 61 -16.00 9.08 0.34
C SER A 61 -16.11 10.36 1.18
N TRP A 62 -15.22 11.32 0.96
CA TRP A 62 -15.32 12.63 1.60
C TRP A 62 -16.53 13.42 1.10
N ARG A 63 -16.76 13.44 -0.21
CA ARG A 63 -17.92 14.09 -0.83
C ARG A 63 -19.24 13.50 -0.32
N GLU A 64 -19.31 12.18 -0.18
CA GLU A 64 -20.50 11.47 0.32
C GLU A 64 -20.60 11.47 1.86
N GLN A 65 -19.70 12.17 2.57
CA GLN A 65 -19.61 12.21 4.05
C GLN A 65 -19.53 10.83 4.72
N TYR A 66 -19.07 9.80 4.00
CA TYR A 66 -19.07 8.43 4.48
C TYR A 66 -17.72 8.07 5.13
N ALA A 67 -17.54 8.55 6.37
CA ALA A 67 -16.33 8.35 7.16
C ALA A 67 -15.90 6.87 7.34
N PRO A 68 -16.81 5.89 7.51
CA PRO A 68 -16.42 4.49 7.66
C PRO A 68 -15.65 3.93 6.47
N ALA A 69 -15.97 4.35 5.23
CA ALA A 69 -15.22 3.90 4.05
C ALA A 69 -13.76 4.35 4.09
N ILE A 70 -13.49 5.57 4.53
CA ILE A 70 -12.11 6.10 4.64
C ILE A 70 -11.31 5.27 5.66
N TRP A 71 -11.92 4.88 6.78
CA TRP A 71 -11.29 3.99 7.77
C TRP A 71 -11.03 2.59 7.22
N ILE A 72 -11.97 2.01 6.46
CA ILE A 72 -11.78 0.72 5.81
C ILE A 72 -10.58 0.77 4.86
N VAL A 73 -10.45 1.84 4.08
CA VAL A 73 -9.31 2.06 3.18
C VAL A 73 -8.00 2.16 3.97
N ALA A 74 -7.97 2.93 5.06
CA ALA A 74 -6.79 3.02 5.92
C ALA A 74 -6.39 1.64 6.47
N ALA A 75 -7.36 0.86 6.95
CA ALA A 75 -7.14 -0.46 7.52
C ALA A 75 -6.60 -1.46 6.49
N ILE A 76 -7.18 -1.49 5.29
CA ILE A 76 -6.73 -2.36 4.19
C ILE A 76 -5.30 -2.00 3.78
N THR A 77 -5.03 -0.71 3.53
CA THR A 77 -3.69 -0.26 3.13
C THR A 77 -2.64 -0.54 4.21
N GLY A 78 -2.99 -0.31 5.48
CA GLY A 78 -2.13 -0.64 6.62
C GLY A 78 -1.85 -2.14 6.74
N ALA A 79 -2.86 -2.99 6.54
CA ALA A 79 -2.68 -4.45 6.55
C ALA A 79 -1.75 -4.93 5.43
N ILE A 80 -1.85 -4.34 4.23
CA ILE A 80 -0.94 -4.63 3.12
C ILE A 80 0.50 -4.22 3.47
N ALA A 81 0.70 -3.02 4.03
CA ALA A 81 2.01 -2.55 4.46
C ALA A 81 2.66 -3.47 5.50
N VAL A 82 1.89 -3.90 6.51
CA VAL A 82 2.36 -4.85 7.53
C VAL A 82 2.75 -6.19 6.90
N ASN A 83 1.96 -6.69 5.95
CA ASN A 83 2.29 -7.92 5.24
C ASN A 83 3.58 -7.78 4.41
N ASN A 84 3.78 -6.66 3.73
CA ASN A 84 5.01 -6.35 3.00
C ASN A 84 6.23 -6.36 3.95
N PHE A 85 6.12 -5.70 5.10
CA PHE A 85 7.19 -5.72 6.12
C PHE A 85 7.51 -7.13 6.63
N ARG A 86 6.49 -7.98 6.85
CA ARG A 86 6.68 -9.37 7.26
C ARG A 86 7.44 -10.16 6.19
N LEU A 87 7.13 -9.96 4.92
CA LEU A 87 7.82 -10.62 3.80
C LEU A 87 9.26 -10.15 3.64
N ILE A 88 9.50 -8.84 3.74
CA ILE A 88 10.83 -8.23 3.77
C ILE A 88 11.68 -8.85 4.87
N ARG A 89 11.14 -8.91 6.09
CA ARG A 89 11.85 -9.48 7.24
C ARG A 89 12.22 -10.95 7.01
N ARG A 90 11.31 -11.76 6.45
CA ARG A 90 11.56 -13.18 6.12
C ARG A 90 12.64 -13.36 5.03
N LYS A 91 12.68 -12.48 4.02
CA LYS A 91 13.72 -12.57 2.97
C LYS A 91 15.09 -12.16 3.51
N ARG A 92 15.15 -11.12 4.36
CA ARG A 92 16.40 -10.67 4.99
C ARG A 92 17.04 -11.74 5.87
N THR A 93 16.25 -12.56 6.56
CA THR A 93 16.77 -13.71 7.33
C THR A 93 17.30 -14.83 6.44
N ARG A 94 16.65 -15.14 5.31
CA ARG A 94 17.09 -16.21 4.39
C ARG A 94 18.33 -15.87 3.55
N SER A 95 18.66 -14.60 3.34
CA SER A 95 19.89 -14.20 2.62
C SER A 95 21.14 -14.11 3.51
N ARG A 96 21.02 -14.43 4.81
CA ARG A 96 22.14 -14.46 5.75
C ARG A 96 22.63 -15.87 6.08
N ASP A 97 21.92 -16.89 5.58
CA ASP A 97 22.31 -18.30 5.61
C ASP A 97 22.95 -18.67 4.26
#